data_AF-A0A0N5BUQ1-F1
#
_entry.id   AF-A0A0N5BUQ1-F1
#
_cell.length_a   1.000
_cell.length_b   1.000
_cell.length_c   1.000
_cell.angle_alpha   90.00
_cell.angle_beta   90.00
_cell.angle_gamma   90.00
#
_symmetry.space_group_name_H-M   'P 1'
#
loop_
_entity.id
_entity.type
_entity.pdbx_description
1 polymer ?
#
loop_
_entity_poly.entity_id
_entity_poly.type
_entity_poly.pdbx_seq_one_letter_code
_entity_poly.pdbx_strand_id
1 'polypeptide(L)'
;MDCDIFHFRCYNRSNVIIYDDVYFHINKLSKIPKESTPFLKENFSIPKNNKLYDVHIYVIDSLSYYHALRALPKTRKYLKENFNGVEMEFLNSIGENSRPNAYGILLNKQNMDVNDFFSSKKEKKNDFGDMESCGVSLDNKTFILDYYRKMGYVTLFAEDYEFGGVFSYINCVGFKKEPSHHTLKPFQILSTQIELGKVVENKLKKECYHHGFHIMDYLSDFLQKYKSNSKMTLIWHSNILHDEINPIFAADEIFYNFFKKNEKHYKNSFSILMGDHGYRMNPFFWSDIGRFEEKNPYFIITIPGELKYNAQLMKNLNENSKKHSSHFDVYATLLDILTNAPKDGFKMLDKQKEFPIKNDTIKGLSLLRPLPNYNRSCYDMFIPPQYCLCKPKFELLPYSMAKERTKIKKSFIKALNNKLVLGNLTDKCAEMKLDESEKFIVKFASDGGSKIVYQVNAVTIPGKTRYQAMMNKNFEILNNQITRLDVYREQTEPCENSTFFRIYCYCKILLHKI
;
A
#
# COMPACT_ATOMS: atom_id res chain seq x y z
N MET A 1 -7.86 -33.67 5.95
CA MET A 1 -6.82 -32.71 6.39
C MET A 1 -7.44 -31.35 6.30
N ASP A 2 -7.46 -30.60 7.40
CA ASP A 2 -8.23 -29.36 7.52
C ASP A 2 -7.32 -28.13 7.34
N CYS A 3 -6.53 -28.10 6.26
CA CYS A 3 -5.58 -27.02 6.00
C CYS A 3 -5.43 -26.77 4.50
N ASP A 4 -5.14 -25.52 4.13
CA ASP A 4 -4.91 -25.12 2.73
C ASP A 4 -3.51 -25.53 2.24
N ILE A 5 -2.53 -25.58 3.15
CA ILE A 5 -1.13 -25.86 2.86
C ILE A 5 -0.73 -27.16 3.52
N PHE A 6 -0.05 -28.04 2.78
CA PHE A 6 0.52 -29.26 3.32
C PHE A 6 1.88 -29.60 2.73
N HIS A 7 2.73 -30.13 3.60
CA HIS A 7 4.02 -30.72 3.25
C HIS A 7 3.85 -32.25 3.21
N PHE A 8 4.13 -32.86 2.05
CA PHE A 8 4.08 -34.31 1.87
C PHE A 8 5.48 -34.88 1.70
N ARG A 9 5.81 -35.88 2.53
CA ARG A 9 7.05 -36.64 2.42
C ARG A 9 6.75 -38.14 2.44
N CYS A 10 7.23 -38.87 1.43
CA CYS A 10 7.09 -40.32 1.34
C CYS A 10 8.46 -40.99 1.46
N TYR A 11 8.49 -42.11 2.17
CA TYR A 11 9.69 -42.91 2.41
C TYR A 11 9.53 -44.30 1.79
N ASN A 12 10.61 -44.86 1.25
CA ASN A 12 10.63 -46.28 0.88
C ASN A 12 10.83 -47.18 2.12
N ARG A 13 10.84 -48.50 1.93
CA ARG A 13 11.04 -49.49 3.01
C ARG A 13 12.40 -49.37 3.73
N SER A 14 13.35 -48.66 3.14
CA SER A 14 14.68 -48.38 3.71
C SER A 14 14.75 -47.00 4.36
N ASN A 15 13.61 -46.34 4.63
CA ASN A 15 13.51 -44.99 5.18
C ASN A 15 14.19 -43.89 4.33
N VAL A 16 14.37 -44.11 3.03
CA VAL A 16 14.87 -43.09 2.11
C VAL A 16 13.70 -42.27 1.57
N ILE A 17 13.84 -40.94 1.55
CA ILE A 17 12.85 -40.03 0.96
C ILE A 17 12.78 -40.27 -0.54
N ILE A 18 11.61 -40.66 -1.04
CA ILE A 18 11.34 -40.88 -2.48
C ILE A 18 10.43 -39.81 -3.08
N TYR A 19 9.76 -39.03 -2.23
CA TYR A 19 8.91 -37.92 -2.63
C TYR A 19 8.90 -36.87 -1.51
N ASP A 20 9.09 -35.60 -1.86
CA ASP A 20 9.08 -34.47 -0.94
C ASP A 20 8.56 -33.23 -1.68
N ASP A 21 7.41 -32.70 -1.28
CA ASP A 21 6.75 -31.59 -1.97
C ASP A 21 5.85 -30.79 -1.02
N VAL A 22 5.61 -29.52 -1.37
CA VAL A 22 4.67 -28.64 -0.67
C VAL A 22 3.56 -28.29 -1.64
N TYR A 23 2.33 -28.38 -1.16
CA TYR A 23 1.15 -28.05 -1.95
C TYR A 23 0.32 -27.00 -1.26
N PHE A 24 -0.37 -26.21 -2.09
CA PHE A 24 -1.40 -25.29 -1.67
C PHE A 24 -2.69 -25.59 -2.43
N HIS A 25 -3.81 -25.48 -1.74
CA HIS A 25 -5.15 -25.55 -2.30
C HIS A 25 -6.12 -24.85 -1.35
N ILE A 26 -7.35 -24.66 -1.77
CA ILE A 26 -8.40 -24.17 -0.88
C ILE A 26 -9.13 -25.34 -0.24
N ASN A 27 -9.03 -25.48 1.08
CA ASN A 27 -9.80 -26.43 1.85
C ASN A 27 -11.15 -25.82 2.21
N LYS A 28 -12.19 -26.12 1.42
CA LYS A 28 -13.51 -25.49 1.60
C LYS A 28 -14.07 -25.76 3.00
N LEU A 29 -14.38 -24.69 3.73
CA LEU A 29 -15.06 -24.76 5.02
C LEU A 29 -16.42 -25.42 4.87
N SER A 30 -16.69 -26.41 5.73
CA SER A 30 -17.99 -27.09 5.79
C SER A 30 -19.11 -26.13 6.20
N LYS A 31 -18.80 -25.14 7.05
CA LYS A 31 -19.71 -24.08 7.49
C LYS A 31 -18.94 -22.78 7.69
N ILE A 32 -19.48 -21.68 7.17
CA ILE A 32 -18.96 -20.34 7.44
C ILE A 32 -19.36 -19.95 8.88
N PRO A 33 -18.40 -19.62 9.75
CA PRO A 33 -18.69 -19.19 11.10
C PRO A 33 -19.58 -17.94 11.11
N LYS A 34 -20.57 -17.91 12.00
CA LYS A 34 -21.28 -16.67 12.32
C LYS A 34 -20.47 -15.93 13.38
N GLU A 35 -20.13 -14.68 13.11
CA GLU A 35 -19.40 -13.83 14.04
C GLU A 35 -20.24 -12.64 14.50
N SER A 36 -19.86 -12.05 15.63
CA SER A 36 -20.43 -10.78 16.07
C SER A 36 -19.87 -9.61 15.26
N THR A 37 -20.69 -8.56 15.10
CA THR A 37 -20.35 -7.32 14.39
C THR A 37 -20.28 -6.12 15.35
N PRO A 38 -19.37 -6.11 16.35
CA PRO A 38 -19.33 -5.08 17.38
C PRO A 38 -18.95 -3.69 16.86
N PHE A 39 -18.39 -3.62 15.65
CA PHE A 39 -18.01 -2.38 14.99
C PHE A 39 -19.20 -1.60 14.43
N LEU A 40 -20.40 -2.20 14.32
CA LEU A 40 -21.59 -1.54 13.80
C LEU A 40 -22.40 -0.83 14.89
N LYS A 41 -23.07 0.27 14.53
CA LYS A 41 -24.11 0.90 15.37
C LYS A 41 -25.27 -0.09 15.62
N GLU A 42 -25.85 -0.09 16.81
CA GLU A 42 -26.82 -1.11 17.27
C GLU A 42 -28.04 -1.30 16.36
N ASN A 43 -28.56 -0.20 15.80
CA ASN A 43 -29.76 -0.24 14.96
C ASN A 43 -29.43 -0.41 13.47
N PHE A 44 -28.18 -0.68 13.11
CA PHE A 44 -27.81 -0.91 11.72
C PHE A 44 -28.14 -2.35 11.31
N SER A 45 -28.92 -2.49 10.25
CA SER A 45 -29.13 -3.75 9.56
C SER A 45 -29.29 -3.51 8.06
N ILE A 46 -28.93 -4.52 7.28
CA ILE A 46 -29.17 -4.56 5.83
C ILE A 46 -30.44 -5.38 5.60
N PRO A 47 -31.42 -4.88 4.83
CA PRO A 47 -32.62 -5.66 4.50
C PRO A 47 -32.26 -7.00 3.86
N LYS A 48 -32.88 -8.09 4.29
CA LYS A 48 -32.55 -9.46 3.84
C LYS A 48 -32.63 -9.66 2.32
N ASN A 49 -33.49 -8.90 1.65
CA ASN A 49 -33.69 -8.99 0.20
C ASN A 49 -32.64 -8.17 -0.59
N ASN A 50 -31.84 -7.35 0.09
CA ASN A 50 -30.84 -6.54 -0.58
C ASN A 50 -29.59 -7.39 -0.87
N LYS A 51 -29.14 -7.31 -2.11
CA LYS A 51 -28.02 -8.10 -2.62
C LYS A 51 -26.69 -7.60 -2.05
N LEU A 52 -25.88 -8.55 -1.59
CA LEU A 52 -24.46 -8.35 -1.28
C LEU A 52 -23.64 -8.80 -2.50
N TYR A 53 -22.68 -7.99 -2.91
CA TYR A 53 -21.83 -8.27 -4.05
C TYR A 53 -20.46 -8.76 -3.59
N ASP A 54 -19.86 -9.68 -4.36
CA ASP A 54 -18.46 -10.07 -4.13
C ASP A 54 -17.54 -8.85 -4.27
N VAL A 55 -16.44 -8.86 -3.53
CA VAL A 55 -15.43 -7.82 -3.58
C VAL A 55 -14.05 -8.44 -3.73
N HIS A 56 -13.29 -8.02 -4.74
CA HIS A 56 -11.97 -8.56 -5.02
C HIS A 56 -10.95 -7.43 -5.14
N ILE A 57 -9.96 -7.40 -4.25
CA ILE A 57 -8.85 -6.45 -4.31
C ILE A 57 -7.61 -7.21 -4.78
N TYR A 58 -7.02 -6.75 -5.88
CA TYR A 58 -5.74 -7.20 -6.40
C TYR A 58 -4.78 -6.02 -6.37
N VAL A 59 -3.81 -6.05 -5.46
CA VAL A 59 -2.76 -5.05 -5.34
C VAL A 59 -1.52 -5.56 -6.07
N ILE A 60 -0.98 -4.76 -6.99
CA ILE A 60 0.35 -4.94 -7.54
C ILE A 60 1.24 -3.88 -6.89
N ASP A 61 2.17 -4.32 -6.05
CA ASP A 61 3.11 -3.45 -5.36
C ASP A 61 3.83 -2.55 -6.37
N SER A 62 4.00 -1.26 -6.03
CA SER A 62 4.78 -0.32 -6.83
C SER A 62 4.19 0.03 -8.21
N LEU A 63 2.93 -0.36 -8.49
CA LEU A 63 2.25 -0.03 -9.74
C LEU A 63 1.68 1.40 -9.75
N SER A 64 2.36 2.31 -10.46
CA SER A 64 1.84 3.66 -10.73
C SER A 64 0.78 3.68 -11.84
N TYR A 65 -0.05 4.73 -11.87
CA TYR A 65 -1.05 4.95 -12.90
C TYR A 65 -0.44 4.90 -14.30
N TYR A 66 0.59 5.71 -14.54
CA TYR A 66 1.28 5.77 -15.83
C TYR A 66 2.08 4.50 -16.16
N HIS A 67 2.58 3.79 -15.15
CA HIS A 67 3.24 2.51 -15.38
C HIS A 67 2.23 1.45 -15.84
N ALA A 68 1.04 1.39 -15.23
CA ALA A 68 -0.04 0.53 -15.72
C ALA A 68 -0.48 0.90 -17.14
N LEU A 69 -0.49 2.18 -17.51
CA LEU A 69 -0.79 2.60 -18.90
C LEU A 69 0.17 1.98 -19.91
N ARG A 70 1.46 1.92 -19.55
CA ARG A 70 2.53 1.40 -20.41
C ARG A 70 2.60 -0.12 -20.38
N ALA A 71 2.48 -0.73 -19.20
CA ALA A 71 2.77 -2.14 -18.97
C ALA A 71 1.56 -3.07 -19.07
N LEU A 72 0.33 -2.59 -18.84
CA LEU A 72 -0.87 -3.43 -18.77
C LEU A 72 -1.98 -3.07 -19.81
N PRO A 73 -1.67 -2.73 -21.07
CA PRO A 73 -2.69 -2.26 -22.01
C PRO A 73 -3.82 -3.26 -22.28
N LYS A 74 -3.53 -4.57 -22.43
CA LYS A 74 -4.54 -5.62 -22.69
C LYS A 74 -5.43 -5.83 -21.47
N THR A 75 -4.83 -5.97 -20.28
CA THR A 75 -5.56 -6.18 -19.03
C THR A 75 -6.48 -5.01 -18.74
N ARG A 76 -5.96 -3.78 -18.82
CA ARG A 76 -6.74 -2.56 -18.58
C ARG A 76 -7.91 -2.45 -19.54
N LYS A 77 -7.67 -2.65 -20.84
CA LYS A 77 -8.73 -2.64 -21.85
C LYS A 77 -9.83 -3.64 -21.52
N TYR A 78 -9.46 -4.87 -21.18
CA TYR A 78 -10.41 -5.93 -20.81
C TYR A 78 -11.24 -5.55 -19.57
N LEU A 79 -10.63 -5.05 -18.49
CA LEU A 79 -11.37 -4.63 -17.30
C LEU A 79 -12.36 -3.50 -17.59
N LYS A 80 -11.98 -2.52 -18.41
CA LYS A 80 -12.84 -1.39 -18.80
C LYS A 80 -14.02 -1.85 -19.66
N GLU A 81 -13.75 -2.60 -20.71
CA GLU A 81 -14.73 -2.95 -21.74
C GLU A 81 -15.63 -4.11 -21.31
N ASN A 82 -15.10 -5.11 -20.59
CA ASN A 82 -15.84 -6.32 -20.23
C ASN A 82 -16.45 -6.27 -18.82
N PHE A 83 -15.89 -5.48 -17.89
CA PHE A 83 -16.37 -5.40 -16.50
C PHE A 83 -16.82 -4.00 -16.06
N ASN A 84 -17.08 -3.09 -17.01
CA ASN A 84 -17.52 -1.73 -16.72
C ASN A 84 -16.53 -0.98 -15.80
N GLY A 85 -15.24 -1.21 -16.03
CA GLY A 85 -14.16 -0.64 -15.23
C GLY A 85 -14.04 0.88 -15.37
N VAL A 86 -13.94 1.56 -14.24
CA VAL A 86 -13.67 3.00 -14.15
C VAL A 86 -12.30 3.21 -13.54
N GLU A 87 -11.39 3.84 -14.29
CA GLU A 87 -10.03 4.13 -13.85
C GLU A 87 -9.97 5.48 -13.14
N MET A 88 -9.41 5.52 -11.92
CA MET A 88 -9.21 6.76 -11.18
C MET A 88 -7.81 7.29 -11.48
N GLU A 89 -7.72 8.49 -12.04
CA GLU A 89 -6.45 9.03 -12.55
C GLU A 89 -5.57 9.60 -11.44
N PHE A 90 -6.19 10.14 -10.39
CA PHE A 90 -5.52 10.91 -9.34
C PHE A 90 -5.69 10.30 -7.96
N LEU A 91 -5.51 8.97 -7.84
CA LEU A 91 -5.33 8.33 -6.54
C LEU A 91 -3.94 8.72 -5.99
N ASN A 92 -3.89 9.20 -4.75
CA ASN A 92 -2.67 9.63 -4.06
C ASN A 92 -2.25 8.60 -3.01
N SER A 93 -0.97 8.21 -3.01
CA SER A 93 -0.36 7.47 -1.90
C SER A 93 -0.39 8.33 -0.61
N ILE A 94 -0.41 7.71 0.56
CA ILE A 94 -0.45 8.43 1.85
C ILE A 94 0.85 8.30 2.63
N GLY A 95 1.81 7.53 2.12
CA GLY A 95 3.07 7.20 2.76
C GLY A 95 4.09 6.61 1.80
N GLU A 96 5.28 6.33 2.32
CA GLU A 96 6.50 6.03 1.53
C GLU A 96 6.50 4.67 0.81
N ASN A 97 5.91 3.65 1.44
CA ASN A 97 5.99 2.26 0.98
C ASN A 97 4.68 1.52 1.27
N SER A 98 4.67 0.21 1.05
CA SER A 98 3.47 -0.61 1.14
C SER A 98 2.73 -0.53 2.46
N ARG A 99 3.44 -0.53 3.60
CA ARG A 99 2.79 -0.61 4.92
C ARG A 99 1.99 0.65 5.29
N PRO A 100 2.54 1.88 5.23
CA PRO A 100 1.77 3.11 5.41
C PRO A 100 0.56 3.21 4.47
N ASN A 101 0.73 2.83 3.20
CA ASN A 101 -0.35 2.88 2.23
C ASN A 101 -1.45 1.84 2.57
N ALA A 102 -1.06 0.63 2.96
CA ALA A 102 -1.97 -0.41 3.44
C ALA A 102 -2.73 0.00 4.71
N TYR A 103 -2.13 0.76 5.63
CA TYR A 103 -2.86 1.33 6.76
C TYR A 103 -4.00 2.25 6.31
N GLY A 104 -3.80 3.03 5.25
CA GLY A 104 -4.85 3.83 4.63
C GLY A 104 -5.94 2.98 3.99
N ILE A 105 -5.54 2.09 3.07
CA ILE A 105 -6.45 1.26 2.25
C ILE A 105 -7.28 0.32 3.13
N LEU A 106 -6.64 -0.30 4.13
CA LEU A 106 -7.19 -1.46 4.83
C LEU A 106 -7.56 -1.20 6.29
N LEU A 107 -7.01 -0.16 6.92
CA LEU A 107 -7.29 0.15 8.33
C LEU A 107 -7.92 1.54 8.56
N ASN A 108 -8.02 2.44 7.57
CA ASN A 108 -8.38 3.84 7.84
C ASN A 108 -7.44 4.53 8.87
N LYS A 109 -6.15 4.17 8.85
CA LYS A 109 -5.12 4.73 9.77
C LYS A 109 -4.00 5.43 9.01
N GLN A 110 -3.51 6.52 9.59
CA GLN A 110 -2.33 7.26 9.19
C GLN A 110 -1.25 7.05 10.25
N ASN A 111 -0.05 6.61 9.84
CA ASN A 111 1.08 6.35 10.75
C ASN A 111 2.04 7.53 10.90
N MET A 112 1.69 8.70 10.35
CA MET A 112 2.49 9.91 10.40
C MET A 112 1.64 11.12 10.75
N ASP A 113 2.17 12.04 11.53
CA ASP A 113 1.48 13.32 11.73
C ASP A 113 1.31 14.01 10.35
N VAL A 114 0.23 14.79 10.18
CA VAL A 114 -0.09 15.48 8.92
C VAL A 114 -0.14 16.97 9.16
N ASN A 115 0.76 17.69 8.48
CA ASN A 115 0.77 19.16 8.43
C ASN A 115 0.34 19.61 7.03
N ASP A 116 -0.17 20.84 6.90
CA ASP A 116 -0.24 21.48 5.58
C ASP A 116 1.14 22.02 5.17
N PHE A 117 1.35 22.27 3.88
CA PHE A 117 2.63 22.76 3.34
C PHE A 117 3.17 24.00 4.06
N PHE A 118 2.29 24.88 4.53
CA PHE A 118 2.66 26.18 5.10
C PHE A 118 2.52 26.22 6.63
N SER A 119 2.28 25.08 7.28
CA SER A 119 2.05 24.96 8.74
C SER A 119 1.01 25.97 9.24
N SER A 120 -0.03 26.19 8.45
CA SER A 120 -1.11 27.15 8.71
C SER A 120 -2.31 26.53 9.39
N LYS A 121 -2.46 25.21 9.32
CA LYS A 121 -3.52 24.44 9.96
C LYS A 121 -2.96 23.67 11.17
N LYS A 122 -3.85 23.33 12.10
CA LYS A 122 -3.50 22.50 13.26
C LYS A 122 -3.01 21.13 12.77
N GLU A 123 -1.89 20.66 13.28
CA GLU A 123 -1.38 19.33 12.95
C GLU A 123 -2.41 18.24 13.29
N LYS A 124 -2.62 17.29 12.37
CA LYS A 124 -3.39 16.07 12.63
C LYS A 124 -2.44 15.00 13.13
N LYS A 125 -2.66 14.51 14.35
CA LYS A 125 -1.84 13.45 14.94
C LYS A 125 -2.08 12.10 14.27
N ASN A 126 -1.01 11.31 14.18
CA ASN A 126 -1.05 9.94 13.70
C ASN A 126 -1.92 9.05 14.59
N ASP A 127 -2.44 7.96 14.04
CA ASP A 127 -3.37 7.07 14.74
C ASP A 127 -2.69 6.03 15.66
N PHE A 128 -1.36 5.95 15.66
CA PHE A 128 -0.58 4.97 16.44
C PHE A 128 0.05 5.58 17.71
N GLY A 129 -0.04 6.90 17.88
CA GLY A 129 0.53 7.62 19.02
C GLY A 129 2.04 7.77 18.93
N ASP A 130 2.72 7.72 20.07
CA ASP A 130 4.19 7.80 20.15
C ASP A 130 4.86 6.44 19.90
N MET A 131 4.08 5.36 19.91
CA MET A 131 4.58 4.02 19.59
C MET A 131 4.83 3.89 18.10
N GLU A 132 5.92 3.21 17.78
CA GLU A 132 6.23 2.90 16.40
C GLU A 132 5.20 1.92 15.83
N SER A 133 4.55 2.28 14.72
CA SER A 133 3.41 1.52 14.16
C SER A 133 3.67 0.01 13.93
N CYS A 134 4.92 -0.39 13.65
CA CYS A 134 5.32 -1.81 13.50
C CYS A 134 5.19 -2.60 14.81
N GLY A 135 5.39 -1.94 15.96
CA GLY A 135 5.29 -2.54 17.29
C GLY A 135 3.85 -2.65 17.83
N VAL A 136 2.85 -2.18 17.09
CA VAL A 136 1.45 -2.18 17.51
C VAL A 136 0.70 -3.34 16.87
N SER A 137 0.01 -4.15 17.70
CA SER A 137 -0.89 -5.21 17.22
C SER A 137 -2.01 -4.61 16.37
N LEU A 138 -2.30 -5.25 15.23
CA LEU A 138 -3.40 -4.88 14.34
C LEU A 138 -4.71 -5.59 14.70
N ASP A 139 -4.68 -6.54 15.65
CA ASP A 139 -5.89 -7.15 16.21
C ASP A 139 -6.82 -6.09 16.84
N ASN A 140 -8.12 -6.28 16.68
CA ASN A 140 -9.17 -5.35 17.14
C ASN A 140 -9.08 -3.94 16.53
N LYS A 141 -8.27 -3.75 15.48
CA LYS A 141 -8.30 -2.54 14.67
C LYS A 141 -9.37 -2.65 13.58
N THR A 142 -9.50 -1.57 12.83
CA THR A 142 -10.47 -1.32 11.78
C THR A 142 -10.12 -2.03 10.46
N PHE A 143 -9.70 -3.30 10.52
CA PHE A 143 -9.30 -4.03 9.33
C PHE A 143 -10.49 -4.39 8.45
N ILE A 144 -10.53 -3.82 7.24
CA ILE A 144 -11.70 -3.92 6.35
C ILE A 144 -12.03 -5.37 6.01
N LEU A 145 -11.04 -6.23 5.79
CA LEU A 145 -11.27 -7.65 5.48
C LEU A 145 -11.94 -8.39 6.66
N ASP A 146 -11.58 -8.06 7.90
CA ASP A 146 -12.23 -8.62 9.10
C ASP A 146 -13.69 -8.15 9.21
N TYR A 147 -14.00 -6.91 8.81
CA TYR A 147 -15.39 -6.43 8.74
C TYR A 147 -16.22 -7.23 7.73
N TYR A 148 -15.68 -7.49 6.54
CA TYR A 148 -16.33 -8.35 5.56
C TYR A 148 -16.53 -9.78 6.10
N ARG A 149 -15.50 -10.33 6.76
CA ARG A 149 -15.57 -11.65 7.41
C ARG A 149 -16.74 -11.73 8.40
N LYS A 150 -16.81 -10.76 9.31
CA LYS A 150 -17.84 -10.65 10.34
C LYS A 150 -19.24 -10.41 9.77
N MET A 151 -19.34 -9.83 8.58
CA MET A 151 -20.59 -9.66 7.83
C MET A 151 -20.98 -10.90 7.01
N GLY A 152 -20.26 -12.01 7.15
CA GLY A 152 -20.61 -13.31 6.55
C GLY A 152 -19.95 -13.61 5.21
N TYR A 153 -18.97 -12.81 4.79
CA TYR A 153 -18.18 -13.11 3.60
C TYR A 153 -17.13 -14.20 3.91
N VAL A 154 -16.89 -15.07 2.95
CA VAL A 154 -15.69 -15.92 2.95
C VAL A 154 -14.53 -15.05 2.51
N THR A 155 -13.42 -15.12 3.25
CA THR A 155 -12.30 -14.18 3.09
C THR A 155 -11.01 -14.89 2.73
N LEU A 156 -10.27 -14.31 1.78
CA LEU A 156 -8.95 -14.75 1.35
C LEU A 156 -7.98 -13.59 1.51
N PHE A 157 -6.83 -13.82 2.16
CA PHE A 157 -5.70 -12.89 2.15
C PHE A 157 -4.42 -13.63 1.78
N ALA A 158 -3.85 -13.31 0.62
CA ALA A 158 -2.63 -13.94 0.13
C ALA A 158 -1.62 -12.91 -0.37
N GLU A 159 -0.35 -13.19 -0.11
CA GLU A 159 0.79 -12.38 -0.50
C GLU A 159 1.86 -13.31 -1.09
N ASP A 160 2.74 -12.80 -1.95
CA ASP A 160 3.80 -13.58 -2.61
C ASP A 160 5.22 -13.28 -2.10
N TYR A 161 5.43 -12.18 -1.36
CA TYR A 161 6.76 -11.85 -0.85
C TYR A 161 7.14 -12.77 0.32
N GLU A 162 8.21 -13.54 0.15
CA GLU A 162 8.60 -14.61 1.06
C GLU A 162 9.24 -14.06 2.37
N PHE A 163 9.93 -12.93 2.28
CA PHE A 163 10.68 -12.34 3.40
C PHE A 163 9.84 -11.42 4.29
N GLY A 164 8.51 -11.43 4.14
CA GLY A 164 7.55 -10.75 4.99
C GLY A 164 6.25 -10.39 4.26
N GLY A 165 5.19 -10.08 4.99
CA GLY A 165 3.97 -9.49 4.41
C GLY A 165 3.90 -7.99 4.63
N VAL A 166 2.94 -7.34 3.97
CA VAL A 166 2.64 -5.91 4.08
C VAL A 166 2.47 -5.44 5.54
N PHE A 167 1.97 -6.33 6.42
CA PHE A 167 1.84 -6.09 7.86
C PHE A 167 2.73 -6.97 8.74
N SER A 168 3.50 -7.90 8.16
CA SER A 168 4.29 -8.88 8.90
C SER A 168 5.77 -8.89 8.49
N TYR A 169 6.28 -7.73 8.04
CA TYR A 169 7.71 -7.51 7.85
C TYR A 169 8.50 -7.76 9.16
N ILE A 170 9.80 -8.00 9.04
CA ILE A 170 10.67 -8.38 10.15
C ILE A 170 10.49 -7.45 11.37
N ASN A 171 10.36 -8.05 12.56
CA ASN A 171 10.12 -7.38 13.84
C ASN A 171 8.78 -6.65 14.01
N CYS A 172 7.86 -6.72 13.04
CA CYS A 172 6.51 -6.20 13.23
C CYS A 172 5.59 -7.20 13.91
N VAL A 173 4.73 -6.68 14.79
CA VAL A 173 3.72 -7.50 15.49
C VAL A 173 2.64 -7.98 14.53
N GLY A 174 2.20 -7.13 13.60
CA GLY A 174 1.15 -7.44 12.63
C GLY A 174 -0.15 -7.91 13.30
N PHE A 175 -0.76 -8.95 12.72
CA PHE A 175 -1.91 -9.65 13.30
C PHE A 175 -1.46 -10.88 14.10
N LYS A 176 -1.89 -10.98 15.35
CA LYS A 176 -1.68 -12.16 16.20
C LYS A 176 -2.64 -13.29 15.86
N LYS A 177 -3.87 -12.95 15.47
CA LYS A 177 -4.87 -13.90 14.96
C LYS A 177 -4.99 -13.75 13.45
N GLU A 178 -5.09 -14.87 12.73
CA GLU A 178 -5.30 -14.84 11.29
C GLU A 178 -6.62 -14.11 10.95
N PRO A 179 -6.57 -12.99 10.21
CA PRO A 179 -7.76 -12.19 9.97
C PRO A 179 -8.62 -12.72 8.82
N SER A 180 -8.11 -13.67 8.03
CA SER A 180 -8.80 -14.27 6.89
C SER A 180 -9.20 -15.72 7.15
N HIS A 181 -10.14 -16.26 6.37
CA HIS A 181 -10.44 -17.70 6.42
C HIS A 181 -9.38 -18.53 5.69
N HIS A 182 -8.79 -17.96 4.64
CA HIS A 182 -7.82 -18.62 3.76
C HIS A 182 -6.60 -17.72 3.53
N THR A 183 -5.40 -18.27 3.68
CA THR A 183 -4.15 -17.52 3.50
C THR A 183 -3.01 -18.38 2.95
N LEU A 184 -2.09 -17.76 2.21
CA LEU A 184 -0.82 -18.37 1.79
C LEU A 184 0.32 -18.14 2.79
N LYS A 185 0.06 -17.47 3.92
CA LYS A 185 1.09 -17.20 4.94
C LYS A 185 1.88 -18.45 5.37
N PRO A 186 1.27 -19.63 5.59
CA PRO A 186 2.05 -20.83 5.89
C PRO A 186 3.02 -21.23 4.76
N PHE A 187 2.61 -21.08 3.49
CA PHE A 187 3.47 -21.33 2.34
C PHE A 187 4.66 -20.37 2.31
N GLN A 188 4.42 -19.07 2.55
CA GLN A 188 5.48 -18.07 2.69
C GLN A 188 6.43 -18.41 3.84
N ILE A 189 5.92 -18.79 5.01
CA ILE A 189 6.76 -19.20 6.15
C ILE A 189 7.64 -20.40 5.78
N LEU A 190 7.08 -21.42 5.13
CA LEU A 190 7.84 -22.60 4.69
C LEU A 190 8.98 -22.23 3.73
N SER A 191 8.76 -21.25 2.83
CA SER A 191 9.77 -20.78 1.87
C SER A 191 11.02 -20.19 2.55
N THR A 192 10.87 -19.65 3.77
CA THR A 192 11.99 -19.05 4.53
C THR A 192 12.78 -20.06 5.36
N GLN A 193 12.29 -21.30 5.50
CA GLN A 193 12.98 -22.32 6.28
C GLN A 193 14.12 -22.96 5.49
N ILE A 194 15.22 -23.32 6.16
CA ILE A 194 16.43 -23.83 5.48
C ILE A 194 16.16 -25.09 4.64
N GLU A 195 15.43 -26.06 5.20
CA GLU A 195 15.15 -27.33 4.52
C GLU A 195 13.92 -27.22 3.61
N LEU A 196 12.79 -26.77 4.16
CA LEU A 196 11.52 -26.69 3.42
C LEU A 196 11.52 -25.58 2.37
N GLY A 197 12.35 -24.55 2.52
CA GLY A 197 12.52 -23.50 1.51
C GLY A 197 13.01 -24.04 0.18
N LYS A 198 13.94 -25.01 0.20
CA LYS A 198 14.38 -25.70 -1.04
C LYS A 198 13.26 -26.52 -1.67
N VAL A 199 12.39 -27.13 -0.86
CA VAL A 199 11.23 -27.88 -1.37
C VAL A 199 10.24 -26.93 -2.03
N VAL A 200 9.95 -25.78 -1.41
CA VAL A 200 9.09 -24.73 -1.98
C VAL A 200 9.70 -24.16 -3.28
N GLU A 201 10.99 -23.83 -3.29
CA GLU A 201 11.69 -23.35 -4.48
C GLU A 201 11.59 -24.37 -5.63
N ASN A 202 11.84 -25.65 -5.34
CA ASN A 202 11.72 -26.73 -6.32
C ASN A 202 10.29 -26.88 -6.83
N LYS A 203 9.29 -26.76 -5.96
CA LYS A 203 7.86 -26.78 -6.34
C LYS A 203 7.54 -25.65 -7.32
N LEU A 204 7.88 -24.41 -6.96
CA LEU A 204 7.63 -23.24 -7.80
C LEU A 204 8.30 -23.39 -9.16
N LYS A 205 9.56 -23.84 -9.19
CA LYS A 205 10.30 -24.10 -10.43
C LYS A 205 9.67 -25.19 -11.29
N LYS A 206 9.27 -26.31 -10.69
CA LYS A 206 8.66 -27.47 -11.37
C LYS A 206 7.32 -27.11 -12.01
N GLU A 207 6.53 -26.26 -11.36
CA GLU A 207 5.24 -25.78 -11.87
C GLU A 207 5.37 -24.51 -12.72
N CYS A 208 6.60 -24.08 -13.03
CA CYS A 208 6.89 -22.89 -13.82
C CYS A 208 6.29 -21.60 -13.24
N TYR A 209 6.09 -21.54 -11.92
CA TYR A 209 5.74 -20.30 -11.26
C TYR A 209 6.96 -19.39 -11.20
N HIS A 210 6.77 -18.16 -11.65
CA HIS A 210 7.76 -17.10 -11.58
C HIS A 210 7.10 -15.85 -11.01
N HIS A 211 7.89 -14.98 -10.38
CA HIS A 211 7.47 -13.64 -9.94
C HIS A 211 6.18 -13.62 -9.12
N GLY A 212 5.86 -14.66 -8.35
CA GLY A 212 4.65 -14.69 -7.49
C GLY A 212 3.35 -15.16 -8.14
N PHE A 213 3.32 -15.56 -9.42
CA PHE A 213 2.06 -15.93 -10.11
C PHE A 213 1.29 -17.13 -9.51
N HIS A 214 1.90 -17.93 -8.63
CA HIS A 214 1.22 -19.02 -7.91
C HIS A 214 0.00 -18.52 -7.09
N ILE A 215 0.02 -17.27 -6.62
CA ILE A 215 -1.10 -16.68 -5.87
C ILE A 215 -2.37 -16.55 -6.73
N MET A 216 -2.24 -16.46 -8.07
CA MET A 216 -3.38 -16.40 -8.99
C MET A 216 -4.11 -17.75 -9.09
N ASP A 217 -3.37 -18.86 -9.03
CA ASP A 217 -3.97 -20.19 -9.05
C ASP A 217 -4.66 -20.50 -7.72
N TYR A 218 -4.07 -20.06 -6.61
CA TYR A 218 -4.73 -20.10 -5.31
C TYR A 218 -6.03 -19.28 -5.27
N LEU A 219 -6.00 -18.05 -5.82
CA LEU A 219 -7.21 -17.23 -5.95
C LEU A 219 -8.24 -17.89 -6.88
N SER A 220 -7.83 -18.47 -8.01
CA SER A 220 -8.74 -19.16 -8.93
C SER A 220 -9.45 -20.35 -8.27
N ASP A 221 -8.73 -21.16 -7.49
CA ASP A 221 -9.32 -22.27 -6.72
C ASP A 221 -10.31 -21.75 -5.67
N PHE A 222 -9.98 -20.63 -5.00
CA PHE A 222 -10.88 -20.00 -4.02
C PHE A 222 -12.19 -19.55 -4.65
N LEU A 223 -12.10 -18.82 -5.76
CA LEU A 223 -13.26 -18.32 -6.49
C LEU A 223 -14.18 -19.48 -6.93
N GLN A 224 -13.58 -20.57 -7.43
CA GLN A 224 -14.31 -21.74 -7.88
C GLN A 224 -15.00 -22.50 -6.73
N LYS A 225 -14.32 -22.73 -5.60
CA LYS A 225 -14.86 -23.49 -4.46
C LYS A 225 -15.97 -22.75 -3.71
N TYR A 226 -15.90 -21.43 -3.67
CA TYR A 226 -16.87 -20.56 -3.00
C TYR A 226 -17.81 -19.82 -3.96
N LYS A 227 -18.08 -20.39 -5.14
CA LYS A 227 -18.97 -19.80 -6.17
C LYS A 227 -20.38 -19.41 -5.67
N SER A 228 -20.86 -20.04 -4.60
CA SER A 228 -22.21 -19.82 -4.03
C SER A 228 -22.21 -19.00 -2.74
N ASN A 229 -21.07 -18.43 -2.36
CA ASN A 229 -20.90 -17.64 -1.14
C ASN A 229 -20.48 -16.22 -1.50
N SER A 230 -20.83 -15.24 -0.67
CA SER A 230 -20.26 -13.90 -0.77
C SER A 230 -18.77 -13.96 -0.41
N LYS A 231 -17.92 -13.34 -1.25
CA LYS A 231 -16.47 -13.42 -1.16
C LYS A 231 -15.84 -12.05 -1.04
N MET A 232 -14.85 -11.93 -0.17
CA MET A 232 -13.95 -10.78 -0.13
C MET A 232 -12.51 -11.29 -0.24
N THR A 233 -11.80 -10.90 -1.29
CA THR A 233 -10.42 -11.34 -1.49
C THR A 233 -9.47 -10.16 -1.47
N LEU A 234 -8.31 -10.33 -0.85
CA LEU A 234 -7.19 -9.41 -0.88
C LEU A 234 -5.96 -10.19 -1.36
N ILE A 235 -5.47 -9.85 -2.54
CA ILE A 235 -4.20 -10.35 -3.07
C ILE A 235 -3.20 -9.20 -3.09
N TRP A 236 -2.01 -9.43 -2.56
CA TRP A 236 -0.88 -8.51 -2.65
C TRP A 236 0.26 -9.17 -3.44
N HIS A 237 0.58 -8.61 -4.61
CA HIS A 237 1.54 -9.17 -5.55
C HIS A 237 2.75 -8.23 -5.66
N SER A 238 3.82 -8.58 -4.95
CA SER A 238 5.04 -7.79 -4.82
C SER A 238 6.15 -8.21 -5.78
N ASN A 239 6.35 -9.51 -6.00
CA ASN A 239 7.56 -10.03 -6.68
C ASN A 239 7.64 -9.64 -8.17
N ILE A 240 6.53 -9.21 -8.78
CA ILE A 240 6.49 -8.80 -10.19
C ILE A 240 7.05 -7.39 -10.47
N LEU A 241 7.07 -6.49 -9.47
CA LEU A 241 7.38 -5.07 -9.70
C LEU A 241 8.16 -4.36 -8.57
N HIS A 242 8.20 -4.91 -7.35
CA HIS A 242 8.80 -4.23 -6.20
C HIS A 242 10.29 -3.88 -6.42
N ASP A 243 11.10 -4.85 -6.86
CA ASP A 243 12.56 -4.66 -7.04
C ASP A 243 12.93 -4.19 -8.45
N GLU A 244 12.17 -4.62 -9.47
CA GLU A 244 12.47 -4.36 -10.87
C GLU A 244 11.28 -3.76 -11.61
N ILE A 245 11.50 -2.67 -12.34
CA ILE A 245 10.45 -1.93 -13.07
C ILE A 245 9.98 -2.63 -14.36
N ASN A 246 10.72 -3.62 -14.86
CA ASN A 246 10.54 -4.19 -16.21
C ASN A 246 9.73 -5.49 -16.31
N PRO A 247 9.78 -6.45 -15.37
CA PRO A 247 9.13 -7.76 -15.57
C PRO A 247 7.63 -7.69 -15.86
N ILE A 248 6.92 -6.70 -15.31
CA ILE A 248 5.50 -6.49 -15.53
C ILE A 248 5.11 -6.27 -17.01
N PHE A 249 6.00 -5.74 -17.85
CA PHE A 249 5.72 -5.58 -19.29
C PHE A 249 5.47 -6.92 -20.00
N ALA A 250 6.09 -8.00 -19.52
CA ALA A 250 5.86 -9.35 -20.05
C ALA A 250 4.64 -10.04 -19.42
N ALA A 251 4.07 -9.46 -18.34
CA ALA A 251 3.01 -10.08 -17.56
C ALA A 251 1.59 -9.68 -17.98
N ASP A 252 1.41 -8.68 -18.86
CA ASP A 252 0.08 -8.19 -19.24
C ASP A 252 -0.84 -9.31 -19.76
N GLU A 253 -0.29 -10.23 -20.54
CA GLU A 253 -1.05 -11.37 -21.07
C GLU A 253 -1.44 -12.36 -19.97
N ILE A 254 -0.61 -12.53 -18.94
CA ILE A 254 -0.90 -13.39 -17.78
C ILE A 254 -2.07 -12.80 -16.98
N PHE A 255 -2.02 -11.50 -16.65
CA PHE A 255 -3.11 -10.81 -15.96
C PHE A 255 -4.41 -10.83 -16.77
N TYR A 256 -4.35 -10.50 -18.06
CA TYR A 256 -5.49 -10.59 -18.97
C TYR A 256 -6.12 -11.98 -18.97
N ASN A 257 -5.31 -13.02 -19.15
CA ASN A 257 -5.78 -14.41 -19.19
C ASN A 257 -6.37 -14.84 -17.84
N PHE A 258 -5.80 -14.39 -16.72
CA PHE A 258 -6.35 -14.64 -15.39
C PHE A 258 -7.77 -14.08 -15.23
N PHE A 259 -7.97 -12.79 -15.55
CA PHE A 259 -9.29 -12.16 -15.45
C PHE A 259 -10.29 -12.77 -16.43
N LYS A 260 -9.85 -13.13 -17.64
CA LYS A 260 -10.68 -13.80 -18.65
C LYS A 260 -11.08 -15.22 -18.24
N LYS A 261 -10.15 -16.02 -17.73
CA LYS A 261 -10.41 -17.38 -17.23
C LYS A 261 -11.44 -17.38 -16.10
N ASN A 262 -11.40 -16.35 -15.26
CA ASN A 262 -12.26 -16.21 -14.08
C ASN A 262 -13.46 -15.26 -14.29
N GLU A 263 -13.80 -14.91 -15.55
CA GLU A 263 -14.77 -13.86 -15.91
C GLU A 263 -16.09 -13.95 -15.15
N LYS A 264 -16.62 -15.17 -14.96
CA LYS A 264 -17.88 -15.43 -14.26
C LYS A 264 -17.90 -14.92 -12.80
N HIS A 265 -16.75 -14.86 -12.15
CA HIS A 265 -16.61 -14.37 -10.78
C HIS A 265 -16.50 -12.84 -10.74
N TYR A 266 -15.86 -12.25 -11.74
CA TYR A 266 -15.64 -10.80 -11.82
C TYR A 266 -16.89 -10.03 -12.30
N LYS A 267 -17.69 -10.60 -13.22
CA LYS A 267 -18.89 -9.96 -13.81
C LYS A 267 -19.92 -9.44 -12.80
N ASN A 268 -20.02 -10.07 -11.62
CA ASN A 268 -21.01 -9.74 -10.59
C ASN A 268 -20.36 -9.26 -9.29
N SER A 269 -19.20 -8.61 -9.39
CA SER A 269 -18.39 -8.18 -8.24
C SER A 269 -17.96 -6.72 -8.37
N PHE A 270 -17.67 -6.10 -7.24
CA PHE A 270 -16.81 -4.91 -7.22
C PHE A 270 -15.36 -5.39 -7.17
N SER A 271 -14.62 -5.28 -8.27
CA SER A 271 -13.21 -5.68 -8.29
C SER A 271 -12.30 -4.49 -8.49
N ILE A 272 -11.21 -4.46 -7.75
CA ILE A 272 -10.21 -3.41 -7.75
C ILE A 272 -8.88 -4.01 -8.18
N LEU A 273 -8.29 -3.46 -9.23
CA LEU A 273 -6.87 -3.64 -9.54
C LEU A 273 -6.17 -2.32 -9.23
N MET A 274 -5.18 -2.34 -8.34
CA MET A 274 -4.52 -1.11 -7.90
C MET A 274 -3.06 -1.30 -7.55
N GLY A 275 -2.34 -0.19 -7.47
CA GLY A 275 -1.08 -0.11 -6.73
C GLY A 275 -1.30 0.48 -5.33
N ASP A 276 -0.39 0.20 -4.43
CA ASP A 276 -0.25 0.84 -3.12
C ASP A 276 0.54 2.15 -3.20
N HIS A 277 1.58 2.16 -4.02
CA HIS A 277 2.36 3.31 -4.45
C HIS A 277 2.94 3.03 -5.85
N GLY A 278 3.70 3.96 -6.42
CA GLY A 278 4.48 3.72 -7.64
C GLY A 278 5.92 3.30 -7.35
N TYR A 279 6.67 2.94 -8.39
CA TYR A 279 8.03 2.43 -8.26
C TYR A 279 9.00 3.40 -7.57
N ARG A 280 9.75 2.88 -6.59
CA ARG A 280 10.58 3.66 -5.65
C ARG A 280 12.07 3.30 -5.68
N MET A 281 12.48 2.45 -6.61
CA MET A 281 13.87 1.99 -6.72
C MET A 281 14.55 2.61 -7.96
N ASN A 282 15.87 2.40 -8.05
CA ASN A 282 16.70 2.75 -9.20
C ASN A 282 16.72 4.26 -9.56
N PRO A 283 17.55 4.68 -10.53
CA PRO A 283 17.64 6.08 -10.93
C PRO A 283 16.33 6.70 -11.44
N PHE A 284 15.33 5.89 -11.84
CA PHE A 284 14.00 6.39 -12.22
C PHE A 284 13.37 7.22 -11.10
N PHE A 285 13.46 6.76 -9.85
CA PHE A 285 12.94 7.47 -8.67
C PHE A 285 13.62 8.83 -8.43
N TRP A 286 14.83 9.06 -8.97
CA TRP A 286 15.53 10.34 -8.84
C TRP A 286 14.98 11.42 -9.77
N SER A 287 14.20 11.06 -10.79
CA SER A 287 13.57 12.01 -11.71
C SER A 287 12.33 12.67 -11.10
N ASP A 288 11.93 13.84 -11.62
CA ASP A 288 10.66 14.46 -11.23
C ASP A 288 9.45 13.58 -11.61
N ILE A 289 9.52 12.88 -12.75
CA ILE A 289 8.48 11.96 -13.23
C ILE A 289 8.36 10.75 -12.30
N GLY A 290 9.46 10.09 -11.96
CA GLY A 290 9.44 8.94 -11.05
C GLY A 290 8.88 9.30 -9.67
N ARG A 291 9.23 10.47 -9.13
CA ARG A 291 8.64 10.96 -7.87
C ARG A 291 7.17 11.33 -7.97
N PHE A 292 6.69 11.71 -9.14
CA PHE A 292 5.27 11.94 -9.37
C PHE A 292 4.53 10.60 -9.43
N GLU A 293 5.03 9.66 -10.24
CA GLU A 293 4.46 8.33 -10.40
C GLU A 293 4.44 7.54 -9.09
N GLU A 294 5.47 7.64 -8.25
CA GLU A 294 5.51 7.03 -6.91
C GLU A 294 4.30 7.43 -6.05
N LYS A 295 3.82 8.66 -6.19
CA LYS A 295 2.69 9.20 -5.42
C LYS A 295 1.34 8.92 -6.06
N ASN A 296 1.32 8.44 -7.30
CA ASN A 296 0.11 8.24 -8.10
C ASN A 296 -0.05 6.76 -8.46
N PRO A 297 -0.43 5.90 -7.50
CA PRO A 297 -0.72 4.49 -7.77
C PRO A 297 -1.85 4.33 -8.78
N TYR A 298 -1.80 3.23 -9.54
CA TYR A 298 -2.90 2.84 -10.42
C TYR A 298 -4.12 2.46 -9.61
N PHE A 299 -5.32 2.73 -10.13
CA PHE A 299 -6.58 2.28 -9.56
C PHE A 299 -7.64 2.16 -10.63
N ILE A 300 -8.24 0.97 -10.74
CA ILE A 300 -9.46 0.73 -11.51
C ILE A 300 -10.44 -0.05 -10.64
N ILE A 301 -11.70 0.38 -10.65
CA ILE A 301 -12.81 -0.34 -10.03
C ILE A 301 -13.78 -0.83 -11.09
N THR A 302 -14.07 -2.12 -11.11
CA THR A 302 -15.09 -2.75 -11.95
C THR A 302 -16.41 -2.83 -11.20
N ILE A 303 -17.51 -2.78 -11.93
CA ILE A 303 -18.86 -2.66 -11.36
C ILE A 303 -19.70 -3.89 -11.72
N PRO A 304 -20.44 -4.47 -10.76
CA PRO A 304 -21.33 -5.59 -11.04
C PRO A 304 -22.27 -5.28 -12.21
N GLY A 305 -22.48 -6.27 -13.09
CA GLY A 305 -23.20 -6.08 -14.34
C GLY A 305 -24.62 -5.50 -14.20
N GLU A 306 -25.32 -5.76 -13.10
CA GLU A 306 -26.63 -5.17 -12.79
C GLU A 306 -26.53 -3.68 -12.40
N LEU A 307 -25.46 -3.28 -11.74
CA LEU A 307 -25.25 -1.92 -11.26
C LEU A 307 -24.72 -0.97 -12.33
N LYS A 308 -24.23 -1.48 -13.47
CA LYS A 308 -23.80 -0.62 -14.60
C LYS A 308 -24.92 0.25 -15.15
N TYR A 309 -26.19 -0.15 -14.97
CA TYR A 309 -27.36 0.59 -15.39
C TYR A 309 -27.85 1.60 -14.32
N ASN A 310 -27.22 1.61 -13.15
CA ASN A 310 -27.47 2.65 -12.15
C ASN A 310 -26.80 3.95 -12.60
N ALA A 311 -27.59 4.84 -13.22
CA ALA A 311 -27.10 6.08 -13.79
C ALA A 311 -26.40 6.97 -12.75
N GLN A 312 -26.90 7.05 -11.51
CA GLN A 312 -26.26 7.86 -10.46
C GLN A 312 -24.91 7.27 -10.05
N LEU A 313 -24.81 5.95 -9.88
CA LEU A 313 -23.54 5.29 -9.54
C LEU A 313 -22.48 5.54 -10.63
N MET A 314 -22.84 5.27 -11.89
CA MET A 314 -21.89 5.42 -13.00
C MET A 314 -21.51 6.89 -13.21
N LYS A 315 -22.45 7.83 -13.04
CA LYS A 315 -22.16 9.27 -13.05
C LYS A 315 -21.14 9.63 -11.95
N ASN A 316 -21.39 9.23 -10.71
CA ASN A 316 -20.49 9.51 -9.59
C ASN A 316 -19.08 8.98 -9.84
N LEU A 317 -18.95 7.72 -10.27
CA LEU A 317 -17.66 7.10 -10.54
C LEU A 317 -16.92 7.83 -11.67
N ASN A 318 -17.60 8.15 -12.76
CA ASN A 318 -17.00 8.87 -13.88
C ASN A 318 -16.56 10.29 -13.50
N GLU A 319 -17.37 11.03 -12.74
CA GLU A 319 -16.99 12.36 -12.25
C GLU A 319 -15.84 12.29 -11.23
N ASN A 320 -15.87 11.31 -10.33
CA ASN A 320 -14.85 11.10 -9.31
C ASN A 320 -13.52 10.60 -9.91
N SER A 321 -13.55 9.93 -11.07
CA SER A 321 -12.35 9.42 -11.76
C SER A 321 -11.31 10.49 -12.09
N LYS A 322 -11.78 11.74 -12.24
CA LYS A 322 -10.97 12.91 -12.55
C LYS A 322 -10.62 13.76 -11.33
N LYS A 323 -11.03 13.34 -10.13
CA LYS A 323 -10.83 14.08 -8.89
C LYS A 323 -9.70 13.48 -8.07
N HIS A 324 -9.03 14.34 -7.31
CA HIS A 324 -7.99 13.93 -6.36
C HIS A 324 -8.60 13.07 -5.25
N SER A 325 -8.10 11.85 -5.12
CA SER A 325 -8.52 10.87 -4.13
C SER A 325 -7.32 10.30 -3.38
N SER A 326 -7.59 9.57 -2.30
CA SER A 326 -6.59 8.99 -1.41
C SER A 326 -6.95 7.54 -1.06
N HIS A 327 -5.99 6.81 -0.49
CA HIS A 327 -6.26 5.48 0.05
C HIS A 327 -7.36 5.43 1.11
N PHE A 328 -7.61 6.54 1.83
CA PHE A 328 -8.75 6.63 2.74
C PHE A 328 -10.10 6.62 2.01
N ASP A 329 -10.17 7.17 0.80
CA ASP A 329 -11.37 7.11 -0.03
C ASP A 329 -11.61 5.68 -0.54
N VAL A 330 -10.54 4.91 -0.80
CA VAL A 330 -10.64 3.47 -1.12
C VAL A 330 -11.25 2.71 0.06
N TYR A 331 -10.74 2.91 1.28
CA TYR A 331 -11.31 2.32 2.49
C TYR A 331 -12.79 2.69 2.66
N ALA A 332 -13.13 3.97 2.52
CA ALA A 332 -14.51 4.46 2.63
C ALA A 332 -15.43 3.83 1.58
N THR A 333 -14.92 3.61 0.36
CA THR A 333 -15.65 2.94 -0.73
C THR A 333 -15.94 1.49 -0.38
N LEU A 334 -14.94 0.73 0.09
CA LEU A 334 -15.12 -0.65 0.55
C LEU A 334 -16.14 -0.72 1.70
N LEU A 335 -16.05 0.21 2.65
CA LEU A 335 -17.00 0.26 3.75
C LEU A 335 -18.42 0.60 3.29
N ASP A 336 -18.60 1.46 2.28
CA ASP A 336 -19.90 1.79 1.70
C ASP A 336 -20.51 0.58 0.97
N ILE A 337 -19.70 -0.17 0.22
CA ILE A 337 -20.09 -1.44 -0.42
C ILE A 337 -20.55 -2.45 0.62
N LEU A 338 -19.92 -2.48 1.80
CA LEU A 338 -20.28 -3.38 2.89
C LEU A 338 -21.54 -2.94 3.66
N THR A 339 -21.83 -1.64 3.72
CA THR A 339 -22.80 -1.07 4.66
C THR A 339 -23.92 -0.26 4.00
N ASN A 340 -23.70 1.04 3.77
CA ASN A 340 -24.73 1.98 3.36
C ASN A 340 -25.28 1.68 1.96
N ALA A 341 -24.43 1.36 0.99
CA ALA A 341 -24.87 1.06 -0.37
C ALA A 341 -25.84 -0.14 -0.44
N PRO A 342 -25.54 -1.33 0.13
CA PRO A 342 -26.49 -2.43 0.15
C PRO A 342 -27.68 -2.16 1.06
N LYS A 343 -27.55 -1.39 2.16
CA LYS A 343 -28.71 -1.01 3.01
C LYS A 343 -29.80 -0.31 2.20
N ASP A 344 -29.43 0.57 1.28
CA ASP A 344 -30.38 1.29 0.42
C ASP A 344 -30.64 0.59 -0.92
N GLY A 345 -30.11 -0.62 -1.13
CA GLY A 345 -30.19 -1.34 -2.40
C GLY A 345 -29.55 -0.57 -3.56
N PHE A 346 -28.50 0.21 -3.28
CA PHE A 346 -27.78 1.08 -4.22
C PHE A 346 -28.63 2.21 -4.83
N LYS A 347 -29.77 2.57 -4.21
CA LYS A 347 -30.69 3.60 -4.75
C LYS A 347 -30.38 5.03 -4.29
N MET A 348 -29.70 5.20 -3.16
CA MET A 348 -29.44 6.52 -2.55
C MET A 348 -27.95 6.85 -2.59
N LEU A 349 -27.44 7.24 -3.77
CA LEU A 349 -26.02 7.53 -4.03
C LEU A 349 -25.75 9.01 -4.36
N ASP A 350 -26.73 9.89 -4.20
CA ASP A 350 -26.71 11.32 -4.54
C ASP A 350 -25.86 12.18 -3.58
N LYS A 351 -25.47 11.64 -2.42
CA LYS A 351 -24.65 12.33 -1.43
C LYS A 351 -23.83 11.37 -0.58
N GLN A 352 -22.77 11.90 0.03
CA GLN A 352 -22.02 11.22 1.09
C GLN A 352 -22.94 10.87 2.27
N LYS A 353 -22.67 9.75 2.93
CA LYS A 353 -23.43 9.28 4.10
C LYS A 353 -22.50 9.04 5.27
N GLU A 354 -23.01 9.28 6.47
CA GLU A 354 -22.34 8.87 7.68
C GLU A 354 -22.25 7.34 7.72
N PHE A 355 -21.06 6.82 8.05
CA PHE A 355 -20.86 5.39 8.16
C PHE A 355 -21.42 4.85 9.49
N PRO A 356 -22.04 3.66 9.48
CA PRO A 356 -22.67 3.08 10.67
C PRO A 356 -21.65 2.39 11.59
N ILE A 357 -20.48 3.00 11.80
CA ILE A 357 -19.37 2.44 12.58
C ILE A 357 -19.31 3.07 13.98
N LYS A 358 -18.99 2.26 14.99
CA LYS A 358 -18.72 2.68 16.36
C LYS A 358 -17.23 2.95 16.56
N ASN A 359 -16.90 3.91 17.41
CA ASN A 359 -15.54 4.16 17.92
C ASN A 359 -14.46 4.41 16.84
N ASP A 360 -14.83 4.79 15.62
CA ASP A 360 -13.89 5.21 14.58
C ASP A 360 -14.49 6.34 13.74
N THR A 361 -13.64 7.21 13.21
CA THR A 361 -14.04 8.26 12.27
C THR A 361 -13.44 7.95 10.90
N ILE A 362 -14.28 7.79 9.90
CA ILE A 362 -13.84 7.48 8.53
C ILE A 362 -13.24 8.74 7.91
N LYS A 363 -11.95 8.66 7.55
CA LYS A 363 -11.17 9.81 7.07
C LYS A 363 -11.48 10.15 5.60
N GLY A 364 -11.86 9.14 4.82
CA GLY A 364 -12.15 9.28 3.40
C GLY A 364 -13.64 9.36 3.08
N LEU A 365 -13.91 9.57 1.79
CA LEU A 365 -15.24 9.65 1.20
C LEU A 365 -15.42 8.51 0.21
N SER A 366 -16.61 7.93 0.16
CA SER A 366 -16.89 6.83 -0.78
C SER A 366 -16.88 7.36 -2.22
N LEU A 367 -16.19 6.65 -3.10
CA LEU A 367 -16.14 6.92 -4.54
C LEU A 367 -17.44 6.51 -5.26
N LEU A 368 -18.32 5.75 -4.61
CA LEU A 368 -19.67 5.44 -5.14
C LEU A 368 -20.62 6.65 -5.07
N ARG A 369 -20.22 7.70 -4.35
CA ARG A 369 -20.99 8.90 -4.01
C ARG A 369 -20.21 10.13 -4.51
N PRO A 370 -20.87 11.27 -4.81
CA PRO A 370 -20.15 12.42 -5.33
C PRO A 370 -19.09 12.89 -4.34
N LEU A 371 -17.84 13.02 -4.81
CA LEU A 371 -16.81 13.76 -4.09
C LEU A 371 -17.09 15.26 -4.18
N PRO A 372 -16.59 16.09 -3.25
CA PRO A 372 -16.79 17.52 -3.29
C PRO A 372 -16.39 18.15 -4.64
N ASN A 373 -17.03 19.27 -4.99
CA ASN A 373 -16.73 19.99 -6.24
C ASN A 373 -15.46 20.86 -6.13
N TYR A 374 -15.02 21.17 -4.91
CA TYR A 374 -13.75 21.84 -4.68
C TYR A 374 -12.60 20.83 -4.70
N ASN A 375 -11.40 21.29 -5.07
CA ASN A 375 -10.18 20.49 -4.98
C ASN A 375 -9.79 20.30 -3.51
N ARG A 376 -9.94 19.08 -2.99
CA ARG A 376 -9.50 18.74 -1.63
C ARG A 376 -7.98 18.86 -1.55
N SER A 377 -7.47 19.50 -0.51
CA SER A 377 -6.03 19.52 -0.28
C SER A 377 -5.54 18.18 0.29
N CYS A 378 -4.26 17.89 0.13
CA CYS A 378 -3.64 16.72 0.77
C CYS A 378 -3.83 16.71 2.28
N TYR A 379 -3.78 17.87 2.93
CA TYR A 379 -4.10 17.98 4.35
C TYR A 379 -5.53 17.51 4.64
N ASP A 380 -6.53 17.90 3.83
CA ASP A 380 -7.92 17.51 4.05
C ASP A 380 -8.09 15.99 3.92
N MET A 381 -7.32 15.36 3.02
CA MET A 381 -7.28 13.91 2.79
C MET A 381 -6.26 13.15 3.66
N PHE A 382 -5.71 13.78 4.72
CA PHE A 382 -4.75 13.13 5.64
C PHE A 382 -3.47 12.63 4.96
N ILE A 383 -3.04 13.29 3.88
CA ILE A 383 -1.79 13.01 3.15
C ILE A 383 -0.71 14.00 3.63
N PRO A 384 0.41 13.51 4.19
CA PRO A 384 1.56 14.36 4.51
C PRO A 384 2.15 15.09 3.29
N PRO A 385 2.71 16.30 3.44
CA PRO A 385 3.21 17.11 2.31
C PRO A 385 4.21 16.40 1.41
N GLN A 386 5.08 15.55 1.98
CA GLN A 386 6.10 14.81 1.23
C GLN A 386 5.51 13.78 0.24
N TYR A 387 4.31 13.25 0.50
CA TYR A 387 3.62 12.28 -0.36
C TYR A 387 2.51 12.91 -1.21
N CYS A 388 2.32 14.22 -1.12
CA CYS A 388 1.25 14.91 -1.84
C CYS A 388 1.53 15.04 -3.34
N LEU A 389 0.54 14.70 -4.18
CA LEU A 389 0.53 14.96 -5.62
C LEU A 389 0.36 16.45 -5.93
N CYS A 390 -0.56 17.11 -5.21
CA CYS A 390 -0.88 18.52 -5.38
C CYS A 390 0.13 19.41 -4.63
N LYS A 391 1.29 19.65 -5.25
CA LYS A 391 2.36 20.46 -4.66
C LYS A 391 2.20 21.96 -4.98
N PRO A 392 2.59 22.86 -4.06
CA PRO A 392 2.74 24.26 -4.41
C PRO A 392 3.85 24.41 -5.46
N LYS A 393 3.81 25.51 -6.23
CA LYS A 393 4.84 25.80 -7.23
C LYS A 393 6.15 26.15 -6.51
N PHE A 394 7.12 25.24 -6.61
CA PHE A 394 8.45 25.44 -6.05
C PHE A 394 9.38 26.12 -7.06
N GLU A 395 10.07 27.17 -6.62
CA GLU A 395 11.06 27.91 -7.40
C GLU A 395 12.44 27.76 -6.77
N LEU A 396 13.51 27.87 -7.56
CA LEU A 396 14.88 27.79 -7.03
C LEU A 396 15.12 28.96 -6.08
N LEU A 397 15.68 28.68 -4.89
CA LEU A 397 16.08 29.73 -3.97
C LEU A 397 17.20 30.56 -4.63
N PRO A 398 17.05 31.90 -4.75
CA PRO A 398 18.06 32.76 -5.38
C PRO A 398 19.44 32.57 -4.75
N TYR A 399 20.49 32.66 -5.59
CA TYR A 399 21.87 32.56 -5.12
C TYR A 399 22.27 33.69 -4.16
N SER A 400 21.65 34.86 -4.30
CA SER A 400 21.83 36.01 -3.40
C SER A 400 21.39 35.73 -1.96
N MET A 401 20.49 34.75 -1.72
CA MET A 401 20.05 34.36 -0.38
C MET A 401 21.05 33.40 0.32
N ALA A 402 22.33 33.75 0.30
CA ALA A 402 23.42 32.92 0.82
C ALA A 402 23.28 32.63 2.33
N LYS A 403 22.90 33.64 3.13
CA LYS A 403 22.69 33.48 4.58
C LYS A 403 21.58 32.46 4.89
N GLU A 404 20.50 32.51 4.12
CA GLU A 404 19.37 31.58 4.25
C GLU A 404 19.81 30.15 3.93
N ARG A 405 20.52 29.98 2.80
CA ARG A 405 21.07 28.69 2.38
C ARG A 405 22.00 28.08 3.43
N THR A 406 22.86 28.89 4.07
CA THR A 406 23.75 28.41 5.14
C THR A 406 22.97 27.93 6.36
N LYS A 407 21.90 28.63 6.77
CA LYS A 407 21.03 28.18 7.87
C LYS A 407 20.31 26.89 7.52
N ILE A 408 19.76 26.79 6.30
CA ILE A 408 19.10 25.57 5.79
C ILE A 408 20.07 24.39 5.79
N LYS A 409 21.30 24.54 5.24
CA LYS A 409 22.34 23.50 5.27
C LYS A 409 22.59 23.00 6.70
N LYS A 410 22.81 23.92 7.65
CA LYS A 410 23.10 23.61 9.06
C LYS A 410 21.93 22.89 9.74
N SER A 411 20.70 23.38 9.56
CA SER A 411 19.51 22.76 10.17
C SER A 411 19.22 21.39 9.57
N PHE A 412 19.36 21.23 8.25
CA PHE A 412 19.17 19.96 7.56
C PHE A 412 20.16 18.90 8.07
N ILE A 413 21.46 19.18 8.08
CA ILE A 413 22.45 18.18 8.50
C ILE A 413 22.34 17.84 10.00
N LYS A 414 22.00 18.83 10.83
CA LYS A 414 21.70 18.60 12.26
C LYS A 414 20.50 17.67 12.41
N ALA A 415 19.41 17.92 11.70
CA ALA A 415 18.21 17.09 11.76
C ALA A 415 18.46 15.67 11.24
N LEU A 416 19.26 15.51 10.17
CA LEU A 416 19.65 14.22 9.63
C LEU A 416 20.46 13.41 10.66
N ASN A 417 21.51 13.99 11.24
CA ASN A 417 22.30 13.28 12.26
C ASN A 417 21.50 13.01 13.55
N ASN A 418 20.53 13.87 13.88
CA ASN A 418 19.62 13.60 15.00
C ASN A 418 18.77 12.34 14.79
N LYS A 419 18.54 11.90 13.53
CA LYS A 419 17.90 10.60 13.26
C LYS A 419 18.73 9.42 13.76
N LEU A 420 20.05 9.50 13.67
CA LEU A 420 20.94 8.48 14.21
C LEU A 420 20.87 8.44 15.75
N VAL A 421 20.75 9.61 16.40
CA VAL A 421 20.56 9.69 17.86
C VAL A 421 19.22 9.08 18.28
N LEU A 422 18.12 9.47 17.61
CA LEU A 422 16.79 8.92 17.89
C LEU A 422 16.70 7.41 17.67
N GLY A 423 17.44 6.88 16.69
CA GLY A 423 17.53 5.46 16.44
C GLY A 423 18.52 4.70 17.33
N ASN A 424 19.25 5.38 18.23
CA ASN A 424 20.35 4.82 19.01
C ASN A 424 21.44 4.14 18.12
N LEU A 425 21.80 4.81 17.03
CA LEU A 425 22.67 4.29 15.96
C LEU A 425 24.06 4.94 15.91
N THR A 426 24.35 5.91 16.77
CA THR A 426 25.60 6.71 16.72
C THR A 426 26.87 5.89 16.90
N ASP A 427 26.80 4.74 17.58
CA ASP A 427 27.95 3.86 17.78
C ASP A 427 28.27 3.05 16.52
N LYS A 428 27.24 2.63 15.79
CA LYS A 428 27.33 1.78 14.60
C LYS A 428 27.49 2.54 13.29
N CYS A 429 26.85 3.71 13.20
CA CYS A 429 26.68 4.47 11.97
C CYS A 429 27.56 5.73 11.97
N ALA A 430 28.14 6.04 10.82
CA ALA A 430 28.95 7.23 10.64
C ALA A 430 28.09 8.51 10.70
N GLU A 431 28.68 9.59 11.21
CA GLU A 431 28.08 10.92 11.12
C GLU A 431 28.02 11.34 9.64
N MET A 432 26.84 11.77 9.20
CA MET A 432 26.61 12.23 7.84
C MET A 432 27.08 13.68 7.70
N LYS A 433 27.80 13.98 6.62
CA LYS A 433 28.24 15.33 6.24
C LYS A 433 27.75 15.65 4.84
N LEU A 434 27.52 16.93 4.54
CA LEU A 434 27.20 17.33 3.18
C LEU A 434 28.40 17.03 2.27
N ASP A 435 28.10 16.51 1.09
CA ASP A 435 29.11 16.34 0.07
C ASP A 435 29.29 17.65 -0.71
N GLU A 436 30.39 18.36 -0.46
CA GLU A 436 30.67 19.65 -1.11
C GLU A 436 31.03 19.50 -2.61
N SER A 437 31.27 18.28 -3.11
CA SER A 437 31.39 18.01 -4.55
C SER A 437 30.04 17.96 -5.26
N GLU A 438 28.93 17.89 -4.51
CA GLU A 438 27.58 17.74 -5.04
C GLU A 438 26.74 19.01 -4.80
N LYS A 439 25.73 19.22 -5.64
CA LYS A 439 24.86 20.41 -5.51
C LYS A 439 23.89 20.24 -4.33
N PHE A 440 23.92 21.20 -3.40
CA PHE A 440 22.86 21.38 -2.39
C PHE A 440 21.74 22.26 -2.96
N ILE A 441 20.66 21.63 -3.41
CA ILE A 441 19.55 22.31 -4.10
C ILE A 441 18.49 22.69 -3.07
N VAL A 442 18.16 23.98 -3.03
CA VAL A 442 17.06 24.51 -2.23
C VAL A 442 16.05 25.13 -3.18
N LYS A 443 14.81 24.67 -3.09
CA LYS A 443 13.65 25.30 -3.70
C LYS A 443 12.76 25.88 -2.59
N PHE A 444 11.93 26.86 -2.90
CA PHE A 444 10.96 27.42 -1.98
C PHE A 444 9.61 27.63 -2.67
N ALA A 445 8.54 27.63 -1.88
CA ALA A 445 7.21 28.04 -2.29
C ALA A 445 6.60 28.96 -1.22
N SER A 446 5.75 29.88 -1.64
CA SER A 446 5.04 30.83 -0.76
C SER A 446 3.53 30.74 -0.98
N ASP A 447 2.75 31.05 0.05
CA ASP A 447 1.30 31.21 -0.05
C ASP A 447 0.87 32.58 -0.61
N GLY A 448 1.81 33.36 -1.15
CA GLY A 448 1.59 34.74 -1.57
C GLY A 448 1.70 35.75 -0.42
N GLY A 449 1.92 35.28 0.81
CA GLY A 449 2.21 36.08 1.99
C GLY A 449 3.58 35.76 2.59
N SER A 450 3.68 35.83 3.92
CA SER A 450 4.92 35.59 4.67
C SER A 450 5.20 34.11 4.97
N LYS A 451 4.32 33.20 4.56
CA LYS A 451 4.55 31.76 4.80
C LYS A 451 5.37 31.18 3.67
N ILE A 452 6.43 30.48 4.05
CA ILE A 452 7.39 29.89 3.14
C ILE A 452 7.59 28.44 3.56
N VAL A 453 7.65 27.57 2.56
CA VAL A 453 8.15 26.20 2.69
C VAL A 453 9.33 26.01 1.77
N TYR A 454 10.39 25.41 2.30
CA TYR A 454 11.58 25.05 1.56
C TYR A 454 11.55 23.55 1.22
N GLN A 455 12.02 23.18 0.04
CA GLN A 455 12.33 21.80 -0.32
C GLN A 455 13.83 21.69 -0.56
N VAL A 456 14.48 20.80 0.17
CA VAL A 456 15.92 20.55 0.11
C VAL A 456 16.17 19.22 -0.58
N ASN A 457 17.11 19.20 -1.53
CA ASN A 457 17.74 17.99 -2.01
C ASN A 457 19.24 18.07 -1.71
N ALA A 458 19.77 17.05 -1.04
CA ALA A 458 21.15 17.01 -0.60
C ALA A 458 21.80 15.65 -0.91
N VAL A 459 23.10 15.67 -1.15
CA VAL A 459 23.94 14.47 -1.17
C VAL A 459 24.89 14.54 0.01
N THR A 460 25.14 13.39 0.63
CA THR A 460 25.94 13.29 1.85
C THR A 460 27.02 12.23 1.72
N ILE A 461 28.05 12.39 2.53
CA ILE A 461 29.12 11.41 2.75
C ILE A 461 29.12 10.98 4.21
N PRO A 462 29.51 9.73 4.52
CA PRO A 462 29.92 8.67 3.58
C PRO A 462 28.73 8.09 2.77
N GLY A 463 29.04 7.35 1.69
CA GLY A 463 28.04 6.57 0.94
C GLY A 463 27.31 7.28 -0.22
N LYS A 464 27.62 8.56 -0.51
CA LYS A 464 27.00 9.33 -1.60
C LYS A 464 25.46 9.31 -1.53
N THR A 465 24.92 9.31 -0.32
CA THR A 465 23.49 9.13 -0.04
C THR A 465 22.69 10.38 -0.39
N ARG A 466 21.57 10.20 -1.09
CA ARG A 466 20.67 11.26 -1.58
C ARG A 466 19.46 11.39 -0.66
N TYR A 467 19.20 12.61 -0.20
CA TYR A 467 18.09 12.92 0.69
C TYR A 467 17.22 14.06 0.15
N GLN A 468 15.93 13.99 0.46
CA GLN A 468 14.97 15.08 0.28
C GLN A 468 14.26 15.39 1.60
N ALA A 469 14.04 16.66 1.88
CA ALA A 469 13.24 17.09 3.03
C ALA A 469 12.46 18.37 2.71
N MET A 470 11.34 18.58 3.40
CA MET A 470 10.64 19.87 3.42
C MET A 470 10.87 20.56 4.74
N MET A 471 11.04 21.88 4.73
CA MET A 471 11.32 22.69 5.91
C MET A 471 10.42 23.92 5.96
N ASN A 472 9.96 24.29 7.14
CA ASN A 472 9.18 25.52 7.32
C ASN A 472 10.08 26.78 7.26
N LYS A 473 9.48 27.96 7.40
CA LYS A 473 10.20 29.24 7.44
C LYS A 473 11.26 29.36 8.56
N ASN A 474 11.15 28.55 9.62
CA ASN A 474 12.10 28.50 10.74
C ASN A 474 13.22 27.46 10.49
N PHE A 475 13.25 26.85 9.31
CA PHE A 475 14.17 25.78 8.93
C PHE A 475 14.01 24.51 9.77
N GLU A 476 12.80 24.24 10.26
CA GLU A 476 12.46 23.00 10.95
C GLU A 476 11.90 22.01 9.93
N ILE A 477 12.29 20.74 10.04
CA ILE A 477 11.85 19.69 9.13
C ILE A 477 10.36 19.42 9.34
N LEU A 478 9.56 19.58 8.29
CA LEU A 478 8.12 19.29 8.34
C LEU A 478 7.89 17.81 8.65
N ASN A 479 6.97 17.55 9.58
CA ASN A 479 6.60 16.21 10.05
C ASN A 479 7.79 15.38 10.60
N ASN A 480 8.94 16.03 10.88
CA ASN A 480 10.19 15.36 11.18
C ASN A 480 10.55 14.31 10.09
N GLN A 481 10.26 14.56 8.81
CA GLN A 481 10.50 13.61 7.72
C GLN A 481 11.64 14.02 6.80
N ILE A 482 12.58 13.10 6.64
CA ILE A 482 13.67 13.17 5.66
C ILE A 482 13.61 11.87 4.85
N THR A 483 13.36 11.98 3.56
CA THR A 483 13.24 10.85 2.64
C THR A 483 14.62 10.53 2.07
N ARG A 484 15.03 9.27 2.15
CA ARG A 484 16.21 8.77 1.42
C ARG A 484 15.80 8.34 0.02
N LEU A 485 16.57 8.71 -0.99
CA LEU A 485 16.22 8.50 -2.40
C LEU A 485 16.98 7.34 -3.06
N ASP A 486 17.92 6.72 -2.36
CA ASP A 486 18.74 5.61 -2.83
C ASP A 486 18.52 4.33 -2.02
N VAL A 487 18.84 3.20 -2.65
CA VAL A 487 18.85 1.89 -2.00
C VAL A 487 19.93 1.90 -0.92
N TYR A 488 19.54 1.52 0.30
CA TYR A 488 20.39 1.65 1.48
C TYR A 488 20.93 0.34 2.02
N ARG A 489 20.48 -0.80 1.47
CA ARG A 489 20.71 -2.15 1.98
C ARG A 489 22.19 -2.42 2.27
N GLU A 490 23.03 -2.26 1.25
CA GLU A 490 24.47 -2.54 1.32
C GLU A 490 25.23 -1.61 2.28
N GLN A 491 24.67 -0.42 2.55
CA GLN A 491 25.28 0.58 3.41
C GLN A 491 24.89 0.43 4.88
N THR A 492 23.78 -0.26 5.18
CA THR A 492 23.18 -0.33 6.53
C THR A 492 23.16 -1.73 7.12
N GLU A 493 22.87 -2.76 6.31
CA GLU A 493 22.72 -4.14 6.82
C GLU A 493 23.99 -4.75 7.43
N PRO A 494 25.23 -4.33 7.08
CA PRO A 494 26.43 -4.81 7.77
C PRO A 494 26.48 -4.54 9.27
N CYS A 495 25.68 -3.61 9.81
CA CYS A 495 25.67 -3.30 11.24
C CYS A 495 24.25 -3.10 11.83
N GLU A 496 23.26 -2.81 10.99
CA GLU A 496 21.88 -2.56 11.42
C GLU A 496 20.88 -3.03 10.37
N ASN A 497 20.07 -4.04 10.72
CA ASN A 497 19.08 -4.63 9.83
C ASN A 497 17.64 -4.55 10.38
N SER A 498 17.42 -3.97 11.55
CA SER A 498 16.17 -4.12 12.31
C SER A 498 15.37 -2.83 12.51
N THR A 499 16.03 -1.70 12.78
CA THR A 499 15.31 -0.43 13.07
C THR A 499 14.91 0.33 11.81
N PHE A 500 13.80 1.08 11.88
CA PHE A 500 13.38 1.98 10.79
C PHE A 500 14.31 3.17 10.60
N PHE A 501 15.11 3.52 11.62
CA PHE A 501 16.15 4.54 11.49
C PHE A 501 17.34 4.09 10.66
N ARG A 502 17.44 2.80 10.31
CA ARG A 502 18.52 2.24 9.47
C ARG A 502 18.64 2.93 8.11
N ILE A 503 17.55 3.53 7.62
CA ILE A 503 17.56 4.28 6.35
C ILE A 503 18.53 5.46 6.40
N TYR A 504 18.82 6.02 7.57
CA TYR A 504 19.75 7.14 7.74
C TYR A 504 21.20 6.70 7.98
N CYS A 505 21.43 5.41 8.16
CA CYS A 505 22.72 4.86 8.56
C CYS A 505 23.62 4.58 7.35
N TYR A 506 24.91 4.86 7.55
CA TYR A 506 26.02 4.26 6.84
C TYR A 506 26.94 3.59 7.85
N CYS A 507 27.13 2.28 7.77
CA CYS A 507 27.88 1.53 8.78
C CYS A 507 29.36 1.93 8.82
N LYS A 508 29.88 2.22 10.02
CA LYS A 508 31.29 2.59 10.23
C LYS A 508 32.25 1.49 9.76
N ILE A 509 31.85 0.22 9.84
CA ILE A 509 32.66 -0.91 9.37
C ILE A 509 33.01 -0.82 7.87
N LEU A 510 32.21 -0.10 7.08
CA LEU A 510 32.45 0.11 5.66
C LEU A 510 33.47 1.21 5.37
N LEU A 511 33.75 2.11 6.32
CA LEU A 511 34.75 3.17 6.15
C LEU A 511 36.19 2.64 6.00
N HIS A 512 36.43 1.41 6.46
CA HIS A 512 37.74 0.76 6.43
C HIS A 512 37.91 -0.20 5.25
N LYS A 513 36.86 -0.41 4.44
CA LYS A 513 36.95 -1.13 3.16
C LYS A 513 37.22 -0.10 2.07
N ILE A 514 38.50 0.15 1.78
CA ILE A 514 38.95 0.93 0.63
C ILE A 514 39.39 -0.04 -0.46
#